data_AF-A0AA39I5T8-F1
#
_entry.id   AF-A0AA39I5T8-F1
#
_cell.length_a   1.000
_cell.length_b   1.000
_cell.length_c   1.000
_cell.angle_alpha   90.00
_cell.angle_beta   90.00
_cell.angle_gamma   90.00
#
_symmetry.space_group_name_H-M   'P 1'
#
loop_
_entity.id
_entity.type
_entity.pdbx_description
1 polymer ?
#
loop_
_entity_poly.entity_id
_entity_poly.type
_entity_poly.pdbx_seq_one_letter_code
_entity_poly.pdbx_strand_id
1 'polypeptide(L)'
;MHSAAVLLVLLCLACSANAAKHDLMQCVFCKMITESAANELSPVNAFTLMYRRCARVGLMEPVCDQFVDQNAKQIVRLARSGVPLSGICQAMSFCRD
;
A
#
# COMPACT_ATOMS: atom_id res chain seq x y z
N MET A 1 -30.19 28.25 11.01
CA MET A 1 -29.26 28.06 9.88
C MET A 1 -27.81 27.75 10.30
N HIS A 2 -27.50 27.54 11.59
CA HIS A 2 -26.12 27.32 12.05
C HIS A 2 -25.71 25.84 12.17
N SER A 3 -26.66 24.90 12.27
CA SER A 3 -26.34 23.48 12.54
C SER A 3 -25.78 22.71 11.34
N ALA A 4 -26.14 23.08 10.10
CA ALA A 4 -25.67 22.37 8.90
C ALA A 4 -24.20 22.66 8.57
N ALA A 5 -23.75 23.90 8.80
CA ALA A 5 -22.37 24.30 8.56
C ALA A 5 -21.39 23.61 9.52
N VAL A 6 -21.78 23.46 10.80
CA VAL A 6 -20.98 22.76 11.81
C VAL A 6 -20.86 21.27 11.47
N LEU A 7 -21.96 20.64 11.01
CA LEU A 7 -21.95 19.24 10.59
C LEU A 7 -21.03 19.01 9.38
N LEU A 8 -21.06 19.91 8.40
CA LEU A 8 -20.19 19.86 7.22
C LEU A 8 -18.71 20.01 7.58
N VAL A 9 -18.38 20.93 8.50
CA VAL A 9 -17.00 21.14 8.97
C VAL A 9 -16.48 19.90 9.72
N LEU A 10 -17.32 19.29 10.57
CA LEU A 10 -16.96 18.06 11.29
C LEU A 10 -16.76 16.86 10.35
N LEU A 11 -17.58 16.71 9.32
CA LEU A 11 -17.42 15.68 8.28
C LEU A 11 -16.12 15.87 7.48
N CYS A 12 -15.77 17.11 7.12
CA CYS A 12 -14.52 17.41 6.42
C CYS A 12 -13.27 17.12 7.28
N LEU A 13 -13.32 17.38 8.58
CA LEU A 13 -12.23 17.07 9.51
C LEU A 13 -12.02 15.56 9.67
N ALA A 14 -13.10 14.77 9.71
CA ALA A 14 -13.03 13.31 9.79
C ALA A 14 -12.44 12.67 8.52
N CYS A 15 -12.80 13.17 7.33
CA CYS A 15 -12.22 12.68 6.06
C CYS A 15 -10.70 12.88 5.99
N SER A 16 -10.21 14.03 6.44
CA SER A 16 -8.79 14.39 6.41
C SER A 16 -7.94 13.45 7.29
N ALA A 17 -8.46 13.07 8.47
CA ALA A 17 -7.76 12.18 9.38
C ALA A 17 -7.71 10.71 8.90
N ASN A 18 -8.75 10.26 8.18
CA ASN A 18 -8.79 8.91 7.61
C ASN A 18 -7.83 8.75 6.42
N ALA A 19 -7.68 9.79 5.59
CA ALA A 19 -6.77 9.75 4.44
C ALA A 19 -5.30 9.56 4.88
N ALA A 20 -4.87 10.27 5.93
CA ALA A 20 -3.48 10.18 6.42
C ALA A 20 -3.13 8.81 7.04
N LYS A 21 -4.07 8.14 7.71
CA LYS A 21 -3.85 6.79 8.26
C LYS A 21 -3.79 5.72 7.17
N HIS A 22 -4.62 5.88 6.14
CA HIS A 22 -4.62 4.98 4.98
C HIS A 22 -3.29 5.08 4.21
N ASP A 23 -2.78 6.29 4.05
CA ASP A 23 -1.49 6.59 3.40
C ASP A 23 -0.32 5.88 4.09
N LEU A 24 -0.23 5.96 5.43
CA LEU A 24 0.84 5.30 6.20
C LEU A 24 0.82 3.78 6.06
N MET A 25 -0.36 3.16 6.16
CA MET A 25 -0.48 1.69 6.07
C MET A 25 -0.15 1.17 4.67
N GLN A 26 -0.54 1.90 3.62
CA GLN A 26 -0.16 1.59 2.24
C GLN A 26 1.36 1.65 2.04
N CYS A 27 2.04 2.64 2.62
CA CYS A 27 3.50 2.70 2.59
C CYS A 27 4.14 1.47 3.25
N VAL A 28 3.66 1.08 4.43
CA VAL A 28 4.18 -0.06 5.18
C VAL A 28 3.99 -1.36 4.40
N PHE A 29 2.79 -1.62 3.88
CA PHE A 29 2.53 -2.81 3.08
C PHE A 29 3.35 -2.83 1.80
N CYS A 30 3.45 -1.69 1.10
CA CYS A 30 4.25 -1.61 -0.12
C CYS A 30 5.71 -2.01 0.14
N LYS A 31 6.38 -1.38 1.13
CA LYS A 31 7.78 -1.67 1.45
C LYS A 31 7.98 -3.14 1.82
N MET A 32 7.08 -3.67 2.64
CA MET A 32 7.14 -5.04 3.12
C MET A 32 7.05 -6.08 1.99
N ILE A 33 6.13 -5.88 1.03
CA ILE A 33 5.92 -6.84 -0.06
C ILE A 33 6.94 -6.66 -1.20
N THR A 34 7.41 -5.44 -1.46
CA THR A 34 8.47 -5.18 -2.46
C THR A 34 9.80 -5.79 -2.04
N GLU A 35 10.18 -5.68 -0.76
CA GLU A 35 11.36 -6.35 -0.21
C GLU A 35 11.28 -7.87 -0.37
N SER A 36 10.09 -8.45 -0.23
CA SER A 36 9.90 -9.90 -0.32
C SER A 36 9.99 -10.42 -1.76
N ALA A 37 9.65 -9.58 -2.74
CA ALA A 37 9.70 -9.90 -4.17
C ALA A 37 10.96 -9.40 -4.90
N ALA A 38 11.87 -8.74 -4.16
CA ALA A 38 13.03 -7.99 -4.63
C ALA A 38 13.85 -8.66 -5.76
N ASN A 39 14.10 -9.95 -5.62
CA ASN A 39 15.02 -10.71 -6.45
C ASN A 39 14.31 -11.76 -7.32
N GLU A 40 12.98 -11.76 -7.34
CA GLU A 40 12.19 -12.79 -8.01
C GLU A 40 11.84 -12.37 -9.44
N LEU A 41 12.31 -13.16 -10.41
CA LEU A 41 12.13 -12.88 -11.84
C LEU A 41 10.80 -13.41 -12.38
N SER A 42 10.22 -14.43 -11.73
CA SER A 42 8.91 -14.97 -12.08
C SER A 42 7.80 -14.15 -11.43
N PRO A 43 6.86 -13.57 -12.21
CA PRO A 43 5.70 -12.88 -11.65
C PRO A 43 4.89 -13.77 -10.71
N VAL A 44 4.69 -15.04 -11.06
CA VAL A 44 3.90 -15.96 -10.22
C VAL A 44 4.56 -16.17 -8.85
N ASN A 45 5.89 -16.33 -8.85
CA ASN A 45 6.64 -16.50 -7.61
C ASN A 45 6.68 -15.19 -6.81
N ALA A 46 6.83 -14.04 -7.47
CA ALA A 46 6.84 -12.74 -6.82
C ALA A 46 5.53 -12.50 -6.06
N PHE A 47 4.38 -12.78 -6.69
CA PHE A 47 3.08 -12.66 -6.03
C PHE A 47 2.96 -13.61 -4.85
N THR A 48 3.40 -14.86 -5.01
CA THR A 48 3.43 -15.85 -3.93
C THR A 48 4.26 -15.37 -2.75
N LEU A 49 5.41 -14.73 -2.99
CA LEU A 49 6.25 -14.15 -1.94
C LEU A 49 5.57 -12.97 -1.24
N MET A 50 4.82 -12.15 -1.97
CA MET A 50 4.02 -11.06 -1.39
C MET A 50 2.93 -11.59 -0.45
N TYR A 51 2.11 -12.57 -0.87
CA TYR A 51 1.09 -13.17 0.02
C TYR A 51 1.70 -13.90 1.23
N ARG A 52 2.80 -14.65 1.03
CA ARG A 52 3.54 -15.26 2.15
C ARG A 52 4.04 -14.23 3.15
N ARG A 53 4.30 -13.00 2.69
CA ARG A 53 4.65 -11.90 3.58
C ARG A 53 3.43 -11.40 4.34
N CYS A 54 2.29 -11.24 3.68
CA CYS A 54 1.01 -10.87 4.30
C CYS A 54 0.55 -11.83 5.41
N ALA A 55 0.74 -13.13 5.21
CA ALA A 55 0.44 -14.17 6.22
C ALA A 55 1.21 -14.00 7.56
N ARG A 56 2.28 -13.18 7.58
CA ARG A 56 3.06 -12.90 8.80
C ARG A 56 2.66 -11.61 9.51
N VAL A 57 1.65 -10.89 9.00
CA VAL A 57 1.20 -9.61 9.55
C VAL A 57 0.09 -9.80 10.61
N GLY A 58 -0.40 -11.04 10.79
CA GLY A 58 -1.40 -11.38 11.81
C GLY A 58 -2.78 -10.82 11.47
N LEU A 59 -3.41 -10.08 12.38
CA LEU A 59 -4.79 -9.59 12.21
C LEU A 59 -5.00 -8.70 10.97
N MET A 60 -3.92 -8.15 10.40
CA MET A 60 -3.97 -7.32 9.19
C MET A 60 -3.75 -8.11 7.90
N GLU A 61 -3.58 -9.44 7.96
CA GLU A 61 -3.40 -10.30 6.77
C GLU A 61 -4.45 -10.04 5.68
N PRO A 62 -5.77 -10.00 5.95
CA PRO A 62 -6.76 -9.77 4.89
C PRO A 62 -6.62 -8.41 4.19
N VAL A 63 -6.17 -7.38 4.93
CA VAL A 63 -5.96 -6.04 4.38
C VAL A 63 -4.69 -6.01 3.52
N CYS A 64 -3.66 -6.74 3.96
CA CYS A 64 -2.43 -6.90 3.18
C CYS A 64 -2.69 -7.70 1.90
N ASP A 65 -3.45 -8.79 1.96
CA ASP A 65 -3.81 -9.59 0.79
C ASP A 65 -4.58 -8.76 -0.24
N GLN A 66 -5.57 -7.99 0.22
CA GLN A 66 -6.28 -7.05 -0.63
C GLN A 66 -5.34 -6.00 -1.25
N PHE A 67 -4.35 -5.52 -0.50
CA PHE A 67 -3.34 -4.61 -1.02
C PHE A 67 -2.47 -5.26 -2.11
N VAL A 68 -2.08 -6.53 -1.93
CA VAL A 68 -1.35 -7.32 -2.93
C VAL A 68 -2.19 -7.49 -4.20
N ASP A 69 -3.46 -7.89 -4.07
CA ASP A 69 -4.39 -8.05 -5.20
C ASP A 69 -4.46 -6.81 -6.10
N GLN A 70 -4.51 -5.64 -5.46
CA GLN A 70 -4.66 -4.35 -6.14
C GLN A 70 -3.36 -3.88 -6.79
N ASN A 71 -2.19 -4.16 -6.19
CA ASN A 71 -0.96 -3.43 -6.50
C ASN A 71 0.20 -4.30 -7.03
N ALA A 72 0.20 -5.61 -6.78
CA ALA A 72 1.34 -6.48 -7.08
C ALA A 72 1.75 -6.45 -8.56
N LYS A 73 0.78 -6.40 -9.48
CA LYS A 73 1.05 -6.29 -10.94
C LYS A 73 1.89 -5.08 -11.28
N GLN A 74 1.51 -3.92 -10.75
CA GLN A 74 2.20 -2.67 -11.05
C GLN A 74 3.57 -2.60 -10.35
N ILE A 75 3.66 -3.12 -9.13
CA ILE A 75 4.92 -3.25 -8.39
C ILE A 75 5.93 -4.09 -9.18
N VAL A 76 5.54 -5.29 -9.64
CA VAL A 76 6.40 -6.16 -10.44
C VAL A 76 6.77 -5.50 -11.76
N ARG A 77 5.85 -4.75 -12.39
CA ARG A 77 6.14 -4.01 -13.62
C ARG A 77 7.23 -2.96 -13.40
N LEU A 78 7.13 -2.16 -12.33
CA LEU A 78 8.12 -1.12 -12.00
C LEU A 78 9.50 -1.72 -11.70
N ALA A 79 9.54 -2.80 -10.90
CA ALA A 79 10.77 -3.53 -10.62
C ALA A 79 11.46 -4.02 -11.90
N ARG A 80 10.69 -4.60 -12.84
CA ARG A 80 11.22 -5.08 -14.13
C ARG A 80 11.64 -3.98 -15.08
N SER A 81 11.09 -2.77 -14.95
CA SER A 81 11.59 -1.58 -15.67
C SER A 81 12.86 -0.97 -15.06
N GLY A 82 13.43 -1.58 -14.03
CA GLY A 82 14.67 -1.12 -13.39
C GLY A 82 14.46 -0.06 -12.30
N VAL A 83 13.23 0.17 -11.85
CA VAL A 83 12.98 1.04 -10.69
C VAL A 83 13.57 0.37 -9.44
N PRO A 84 14.45 1.05 -8.68
CA PRO A 84 15.00 0.47 -7.47
C PRO A 84 13.88 0.23 -6.46
N LEU A 85 13.95 -0.88 -5.73
CA LEU A 85 12.92 -1.28 -4.75
C LEU A 85 12.62 -0.19 -3.72
N SER A 86 13.67 0.53 -3.29
CA SER A 86 13.58 1.67 -2.37
C SER A 86 12.80 2.87 -2.92
N GLY A 87 12.56 2.91 -4.24
CA GLY A 87 11.81 3.95 -4.94
C GLY A 87 10.46 3.47 -5.49
N ILE A 88 10.14 2.17 -5.48
CA ILE A 88 8.87 1.65 -6.03
C ILE A 88 7.68 2.22 -5.25
N CYS A 89 7.76 2.29 -3.93
CA CYS A 89 6.63 2.75 -3.11
C CYS A 89 6.36 4.26 -3.25
N GLN A 90 7.40 5.04 -3.53
CA GLN A 90 7.32 6.47 -3.88
C GLN A 90 6.77 6.63 -5.30
N ALA A 91 7.24 5.82 -6.25
CA ALA A 91 6.71 5.81 -7.62
C ALA A 91 5.21 5.45 -7.67
N MET A 92 4.74 4.64 -6.72
CA MET A 92 3.32 4.32 -6.53
C MET A 92 2.55 5.36 -5.70
N SER A 93 3.23 6.41 -5.22
CA SER A 93 2.67 7.43 -4.32
C SER A 93 2.11 6.89 -3.00
N PHE A 94 2.57 5.70 -2.56
CA PHE A 94 2.21 5.15 -1.24
C PHE A 94 3.09 5.70 -0.13
N CYS A 95 4.32 6.09 -0.45
CA CYS A 95 5.25 6.69 0.50
C CYS A 95 5.64 8.09 0.02
N ARG A 96 5.77 9.02 0.96
CA ARG A 96 6.42 10.32 0.75
C ARG A 96 7.89 10.22 1.13
N ASP A 97 8.72 11.06 0.51
CA ASP A 97 10.15 11.19 0.82
C ASP A 97 10.39 11.70 2.26
#